data_AF-A0A8D8W7V3-F1
#
_entry.id   AF-A0A8D8W7V3-F1
#
_cell.length_a   1.000
_cell.length_b   1.000
_cell.length_c   1.000
_cell.angle_alpha   90.00
_cell.angle_beta   90.00
_cell.angle_gamma   90.00
#
_symmetry.space_group_name_H-M   'P 1'
#
loop_
_entity.id
_entity.type
_entity.pdbx_description
1 polymer ?
#
loop_
_entity_poly.entity_id
_entity_poly.type
_entity_poly.pdbx_seq_one_letter_code
_entity_poly.pdbx_strand_id
1 'polypeptide(L)'
;IIIILFLKLNKIGSISGIGRIDIIENRFIGIKSRGCYESPGATIIMFARKHLEDLVLDKEIFYFKKSISLKYSSLIYNGFWWSPERILLQNIIDYTQKYVNGVIKLKIYKGVINVVS
;
A
#
# COMPACT_ATOMS: atom_id res chain seq x y z
N ILE A 1 -11.84 6.68 14.40
CA ILE A 1 -10.39 7.00 14.35
C ILE A 1 -9.80 6.73 12.97
N ILE A 2 -9.89 5.50 12.42
CA ILE A 2 -9.32 5.14 11.10
C ILE A 2 -9.85 6.03 9.96
N ILE A 3 -11.17 6.23 9.88
CA ILE A 3 -11.80 7.07 8.85
C ILE A 3 -11.28 8.52 8.92
N ILE A 4 -11.20 9.09 10.13
CA ILE A 4 -10.75 10.46 10.35
C ILE A 4 -9.29 10.64 9.89
N LEU A 5 -8.42 9.68 10.23
CA LEU A 5 -7.03 9.68 9.79
C LEU A 5 -6.93 9.62 8.26
N PHE A 6 -7.67 8.70 7.63
CA PHE A 6 -7.65 8.54 6.18
C PHE A 6 -8.12 9.81 5.45
N LEU A 7 -9.22 10.42 5.90
CA LEU A 7 -9.72 11.68 5.35
C LEU A 7 -8.73 12.83 5.53
N LYS A 8 -8.06 12.91 6.68
CA LYS A 8 -7.03 13.92 6.93
C LYS A 8 -5.85 13.76 5.96
N LEU A 9 -5.37 12.53 5.76
CA LEU A 9 -4.28 12.24 4.83
C LEU A 9 -4.69 12.49 3.37
N ASN A 10 -5.93 12.17 2.99
CA ASN A 10 -6.45 12.53 1.67
C ASN A 10 -6.39 14.03 1.43
N LYS A 11 -6.84 14.85 2.39
CA LYS A 11 -6.78 16.32 2.29
C LYS A 11 -5.35 16.84 2.15
N ILE A 12 -4.41 16.32 2.95
CA ILE A 12 -3.00 16.74 2.90
C ILE A 12 -2.35 16.35 1.57
N GLY A 13 -2.57 15.10 1.14
CA GLY A 13 -1.97 14.56 -0.08
C GLY A 13 -2.54 15.18 -1.35
N SER A 14 -3.85 15.43 -1.42
CA SER A 14 -4.50 15.99 -2.61
C SER A 14 -4.03 17.41 -2.91
N ILE A 15 -3.95 18.28 -1.89
CA ILE A 15 -3.42 19.65 -2.02
C ILE A 15 -1.98 19.64 -2.55
N SER A 16 -1.22 18.60 -2.22
CA SER A 16 0.18 18.45 -2.65
C SER A 16 0.34 17.64 -3.94
N GLY A 17 -0.73 17.17 -4.58
CA GLY A 17 -0.67 16.39 -5.83
C GLY A 17 -0.13 14.96 -5.69
N ILE A 18 -0.26 14.35 -4.50
CA ILE A 18 0.20 12.98 -4.19
C ILE A 18 -0.77 11.92 -4.70
N GLY A 19 -0.22 10.78 -5.13
CA GLY A 19 -0.98 9.55 -5.33
C GLY A 19 -1.70 9.45 -6.68
N ARG A 20 -1.18 10.14 -7.70
CA ARG A 20 -1.70 10.08 -9.07
C ARG A 20 -0.97 8.99 -9.85
N ILE A 21 -1.73 8.12 -10.51
CA ILE A 21 -1.20 7.01 -11.32
C ILE A 21 -1.97 7.00 -12.64
N ASP A 22 -1.26 6.96 -13.77
CA ASP A 22 -1.80 6.72 -15.12
C ASP A 22 -1.13 5.46 -15.66
N ILE A 23 -1.90 4.40 -15.85
CA ILE A 23 -1.39 3.08 -16.21
C ILE A 23 -2.27 2.40 -17.26
N ILE A 24 -1.65 1.48 -18.00
CA ILE A 24 -2.36 0.46 -18.77
C ILE A 24 -2.31 -0.83 -17.96
N GLU A 25 -3.47 -1.28 -17.49
CA GLU A 25 -3.62 -2.50 -16.70
C GLU A 25 -4.14 -3.67 -17.54
N ASN A 26 -3.82 -4.89 -17.12
CA ASN A 26 -4.38 -6.12 -17.70
C ASN A 26 -5.60 -6.55 -16.88
N ARG A 27 -6.77 -6.58 -17.52
CA ARG A 27 -8.01 -7.04 -16.87
C ARG A 27 -8.02 -8.55 -16.74
N PHE A 28 -8.74 -9.03 -15.74
CA PHE A 28 -8.94 -10.46 -15.51
C PHE A 28 -9.51 -11.19 -16.73
N ILE A 29 -10.39 -10.52 -17.49
CA ILE A 29 -11.01 -11.03 -18.73
C ILE A 29 -10.09 -11.00 -19.95
N GLY A 30 -8.80 -10.67 -19.80
CA GLY A 30 -7.79 -10.80 -20.86
C GLY A 30 -7.59 -9.57 -21.76
N ILE A 31 -8.27 -8.46 -21.51
CA ILE A 31 -8.09 -7.20 -22.27
C ILE A 31 -7.24 -6.17 -21.49
N LYS A 32 -6.65 -5.22 -22.21
CA LYS A 32 -5.97 -4.06 -21.59
C LYS A 32 -6.95 -2.89 -21.40
N SER A 33 -6.74 -2.11 -20.34
CA SER A 33 -7.49 -0.88 -20.06
C SER A 33 -6.53 0.21 -19.59
N ARG A 34 -6.65 1.43 -20.11
CA ARG A 34 -5.97 2.60 -19.53
C ARG A 34 -6.83 3.14 -18.38
N GLY A 35 -6.21 3.47 -17.25
CA GLY A 35 -6.88 4.01 -16.09
C GLY A 35 -6.04 5.09 -15.40
N CYS A 36 -6.70 6.17 -15.02
CA CYS A 36 -6.13 7.23 -14.19
C CYS A 36 -6.75 7.13 -12.80
N TYR A 37 -5.90 7.03 -11.77
CA TYR A 37 -6.31 6.84 -10.38
C TYR A 37 -5.67 7.87 -9.47
N GLU A 38 -6.42 8.29 -8.44
CA GLU A 38 -5.97 9.23 -7.42
C GLU A 38 -6.21 8.64 -6.03
N SER A 39 -5.12 8.41 -5.29
CA SER A 39 -5.13 7.69 -4.02
C SER A 39 -4.27 8.38 -2.95
N PRO A 40 -4.41 9.69 -2.69
CA PRO A 40 -3.46 10.49 -1.90
C PRO A 40 -3.16 9.91 -0.51
N GLY A 41 -4.20 9.65 0.28
CA GLY A 41 -4.04 9.12 1.64
C GLY A 41 -3.48 7.70 1.65
N ALA A 42 -3.91 6.85 0.72
CA ALA A 42 -3.39 5.49 0.60
C ALA A 42 -1.91 5.48 0.22
N THR A 43 -1.48 6.34 -0.72
CA THR A 43 -0.08 6.50 -1.11
C THR A 43 0.78 6.93 0.07
N ILE A 44 0.32 7.89 0.89
CA ILE A 44 1.04 8.33 2.10
C ILE A 44 1.16 7.21 3.13
N ILE A 45 0.05 6.49 3.40
CA ILE A 45 0.04 5.37 4.36
C ILE A 45 0.98 4.25 3.89
N MET A 46 0.92 3.89 2.61
CA MET A 46 1.79 2.85 2.04
C MET A 46 3.27 3.23 2.11
N PHE A 47 3.59 4.50 1.83
CA PHE A 47 4.96 5.02 1.94
C PHE A 47 5.46 4.96 3.38
N ALA A 48 4.69 5.49 4.34
CA ALA A 48 5.03 5.45 5.76
C ALA A 48 5.21 4.01 6.25
N ARG A 49 4.23 3.14 6.00
CA ARG A 49 4.25 1.74 6.44
C ARG A 49 5.47 0.99 5.91
N LYS A 50 5.82 1.19 4.63
CA LYS A 50 6.99 0.56 4.02
C LYS A 50 8.29 0.97 4.74
N HIS A 51 8.46 2.27 5.01
CA HIS A 51 9.64 2.74 5.74
C HIS A 51 9.71 2.25 7.19
N LEU A 52 8.55 1.99 7.81
CA LEU A 52 8.52 1.39 9.15
C LEU A 52 8.93 -0.09 9.08
N GLU A 53 8.41 -0.80 8.08
CA GLU A 53 8.80 -2.18 7.81
C GLU A 53 10.28 -2.34 7.51
N ASP A 54 10.89 -1.39 6.80
CA ASP A 54 12.34 -1.40 6.50
C ASP A 54 13.19 -1.37 7.79
N LEU A 55 12.68 -0.82 8.89
CA LEU A 55 13.37 -0.75 10.19
C LEU A 55 13.10 -1.95 11.09
N VAL A 56 11.94 -2.60 10.93
CA VAL A 56 11.42 -3.59 11.89
C VAL A 56 11.54 -5.02 11.36
N LEU A 57 11.32 -5.23 10.07
CA LEU A 57 11.27 -6.57 9.52
C LEU A 57 12.67 -7.15 9.37
N ASP A 58 12.80 -8.42 9.75
CA ASP A 58 13.92 -9.23 9.34
C ASP A 58 14.03 -9.27 7.81
N LYS A 59 15.27 -9.31 7.31
CA LYS A 59 15.60 -9.28 5.88
C LYS A 59 14.86 -10.35 5.08
N GLU A 60 14.84 -11.60 5.54
CA GLU A 60 14.25 -12.71 4.80
C GLU A 60 12.72 -12.60 4.80
N ILE A 61 12.15 -12.18 5.94
CA ILE A 61 10.70 -11.88 6.04
C ILE A 61 10.31 -10.72 5.10
N PHE A 62 11.13 -9.68 4.99
CA PHE A 62 10.88 -8.55 4.11
C PHE A 62 10.80 -8.99 2.64
N TYR A 63 11.79 -9.76 2.16
CA TYR A 63 11.79 -10.26 0.77
C TYR A 63 10.64 -11.22 0.51
N PHE A 64 10.35 -12.13 1.45
CA PHE A 64 9.24 -13.06 1.35
C PHE A 64 7.88 -12.34 1.30
N LYS A 65 7.67 -11.35 2.17
CA LYS A 65 6.45 -10.54 2.17
C LYS A 65 6.26 -9.79 0.85
N LYS A 66 7.36 -9.28 0.27
CA LYS A 66 7.31 -8.55 -1.01
C LYS A 66 6.85 -9.45 -2.16
N SER A 67 7.31 -10.70 -2.23
CA SER A 67 6.86 -11.65 -3.26
C SER A 67 5.39 -12.03 -3.09
N ILE A 68 4.95 -12.28 -1.86
CA ILE A 68 3.55 -12.60 -1.54
C ILE A 68 2.61 -11.44 -1.86
N SER A 69 3.04 -10.19 -1.62
CA SER A 69 2.20 -9.01 -1.83
C SER A 69 1.72 -8.88 -3.28
N LEU A 70 2.52 -9.32 -4.26
CA LEU A 70 2.12 -9.33 -5.67
C LEU A 70 0.99 -10.34 -5.93
N LYS A 71 1.10 -11.56 -5.39
CA LYS A 71 0.05 -12.57 -5.49
C LYS A 71 -1.22 -12.11 -4.77
N TYR A 72 -1.08 -11.54 -3.58
CA TYR A 72 -2.19 -10.98 -2.81
C TYR A 72 -2.96 -9.91 -3.61
N SER A 73 -2.24 -8.97 -4.22
CA SER A 73 -2.82 -7.94 -5.08
C SER A 73 -3.57 -8.53 -6.27
N SER A 74 -3.03 -9.58 -6.90
CA SER A 74 -3.69 -10.24 -8.04
C SER A 74 -5.00 -10.92 -7.65
N LEU A 75 -5.06 -11.56 -6.48
CA LEU A 75 -6.29 -12.18 -5.99
C LEU A 75 -7.38 -11.13 -5.74
N ILE A 76 -7.02 -9.99 -5.14
CA ILE A 76 -7.96 -8.88 -4.92
C ILE A 76 -8.45 -8.31 -6.24
N TYR A 77 -7.54 -8.00 -7.17
CA TYR A 77 -7.90 -7.45 -8.48
C TYR A 77 -8.89 -8.34 -9.25
N ASN A 78 -8.70 -9.66 -9.14
CA ASN A 78 -9.56 -10.66 -9.78
C ASN A 78 -10.84 -10.99 -8.99
N GLY A 79 -11.09 -10.34 -7.85
CA GLY A 79 -12.31 -10.53 -7.05
C GLY A 79 -12.29 -11.73 -6.10
N PHE A 80 -11.16 -12.40 -5.91
CA PHE A 80 -11.01 -13.56 -5.01
C PHE A 80 -10.91 -13.18 -3.52
N TRP A 81 -11.78 -12.27 -3.06
CA TRP A 81 -11.75 -11.76 -1.68
C TRP A 81 -12.02 -12.85 -0.63
N TRP A 82 -13.03 -13.69 -0.84
CA TRP A 82 -13.39 -14.79 0.07
C TRP A 82 -12.73 -16.13 -0.29
N SER A 83 -11.66 -16.11 -1.09
CA SER A 83 -10.95 -17.33 -1.48
C SER A 83 -10.05 -17.86 -0.35
N PRO A 84 -9.88 -19.19 -0.22
CA PRO A 84 -8.97 -19.78 0.76
C PRO A 84 -7.52 -19.33 0.56
N GLU A 85 -7.08 -19.15 -0.68
CA GLU A 85 -5.74 -18.66 -1.02
C GLU A 85 -5.51 -17.26 -0.47
N ARG A 86 -6.48 -16.35 -0.64
CA ARG A 86 -6.37 -14.99 -0.12
C ARG A 86 -6.39 -14.97 1.41
N ILE A 87 -7.21 -15.81 2.06
CA ILE A 87 -7.23 -15.97 3.53
C ILE A 87 -5.88 -16.43 4.05
N LEU A 88 -5.28 -17.44 3.41
CA LEU A 88 -3.96 -17.93 3.79
C LEU A 88 -2.89 -16.83 3.69
N LEU A 89 -2.86 -16.09 2.58
CA LEU A 89 -1.88 -15.02 2.39
C LEU A 89 -2.07 -13.86 3.40
N GLN A 90 -3.30 -13.56 3.81
CA GLN A 90 -3.56 -12.57 4.84
C GLN A 90 -3.01 -12.98 6.19
N ASN A 91 -3.15 -14.25 6.59
CA ASN A 91 -2.57 -14.73 7.85
C ASN A 91 -1.04 -14.57 7.86
N ILE A 92 -0.39 -14.80 6.72
CA ILE A 92 1.05 -14.57 6.56
C ILE A 92 1.36 -13.07 6.70
N ILE A 93 0.62 -12.21 6.01
CA ILE A 93 0.80 -10.75 6.09
C ILE A 93 0.60 -10.28 7.52
N ASP A 94 -0.47 -10.66 8.20
CA ASP A 94 -0.77 -10.28 9.59
C ASP A 94 0.32 -10.71 10.55
N TYR A 95 0.91 -11.89 10.35
CA TYR A 95 2.06 -12.35 11.12
C TYR A 95 3.24 -11.36 11.00
N THR A 96 3.53 -10.87 9.79
CA THR A 96 4.62 -9.90 9.59
C THR A 96 4.36 -8.55 10.28
N GLN A 97 3.11 -8.19 10.54
CA GLN A 97 2.77 -6.87 11.07
C GLN A 97 2.81 -6.80 12.61
N LYS A 98 2.97 -7.94 13.31
CA LYS A 98 2.88 -8.02 14.79
C LYS A 98 3.76 -7.02 15.54
N TYR A 99 4.95 -6.74 15.01
CA TYR A 99 5.93 -5.85 15.65
C TYR A 99 6.11 -4.51 14.93
N VAL A 100 5.38 -4.28 13.83
CA VAL A 100 5.48 -3.07 13.01
C VAL A 100 4.77 -1.93 13.75
N ASN A 101 5.49 -1.32 14.68
CA ASN A 101 5.00 -0.23 15.51
C ASN A 101 6.08 0.85 15.64
N GLY A 102 5.69 2.11 15.47
CA GLY A 102 6.62 3.24 15.45
C GLY A 102 5.99 4.50 14.88
N VAL A 103 6.78 5.57 14.80
CA VAL A 103 6.35 6.87 14.26
C VAL A 103 7.31 7.27 13.15
N ILE A 104 6.75 7.71 12.02
CA ILE A 104 7.51 8.27 10.91
C ILE A 104 6.99 9.67 10.62
N LYS A 105 7.91 10.62 10.51
CA LYS A 105 7.66 11.99 10.10
C LYS A 105 7.94 12.14 8.62
N LEU A 106 6.92 12.57 7.88
CA LEU A 106 7.00 12.79 6.45
C LEU A 106 6.94 14.28 6.11
N LYS A 107 7.73 14.68 5.12
CA LYS A 107 7.60 15.96 4.42
C LYS A 107 6.96 15.70 3.07
N ILE A 108 5.82 16.34 2.82
CA ILE A 108 5.05 16.21 1.58
C ILE A 108 5.09 17.55 0.86
N TYR A 109 5.54 17.55 -0.39
CA TYR A 109 5.67 18.76 -1.18
C TYR A 109 5.64 18.48 -2.68
N LYS A 110 4.77 19.18 -3.42
CA LYS A 110 4.70 19.20 -4.90
C LYS A 110 4.83 17.80 -5.55
N GLY A 111 4.03 16.84 -5.12
CA GLY A 111 3.99 15.50 -5.68
C GLY A 111 5.00 14.51 -5.06
N VAL A 112 5.83 14.96 -4.12
CA VAL A 112 6.90 14.17 -3.50
C VAL A 112 6.62 13.92 -2.02
N ILE A 113 6.91 12.71 -1.57
CA ILE A 113 6.93 12.31 -0.15
C ILE A 113 8.36 11.98 0.23
N ASN A 114 8.89 12.63 1.27
CA ASN A 114 10.22 12.38 1.81
C ASN A 114 10.15 12.02 3.29
N VAL A 115 10.96 11.06 3.73
CA VAL A 115 11.15 10.76 5.16
C VAL A 115 12.01 11.86 5.79
N VAL A 116 11.62 12.30 6.98
CA VAL A 116 12.37 13.28 7.79
C VAL A 116 13.01 12.61 9.00
N SER A 117 12.25 11.77 9.71
CA SER A 117 12.67 11.03 10.90
C SER A 117 11.76 9.84 11.15
#